data_AF-A0A1F8ZQ68-F1
#
_entry.id   AF-A0A1F8ZQ68-F1
#
_cell.length_a   1.000
_cell.length_b   1.000
_cell.length_c   1.000
_cell.angle_alpha   90.00
_cell.angle_beta   90.00
_cell.angle_gamma   90.00
#
_symmetry.space_group_name_H-M   'P 1'
#
loop_
_entity.id
_entity.type
_entity.pdbx_description
1 polymer ?
#
loop_
_entity_poly.entity_id
_entity_poly.type
_entity_poly.pdbx_seq_one_letter_code
_entity_poly.pdbx_strand_id
1 'polypeptide(L)'
;MGKGNFRPLRVERCITRLGGNFSAKNMLDEKAMLQTLATLQVFADILREERVEAVFAVVTGVVREAKNEREFIEKVWKETGLSLRLISGEEEARLMLRGVLWSLKDQTLSRIVADIGGGSTEILWVEGNKPKKTRSIGLGAVILCEKFLKSDPPGLQELESLEKYTEGILEETREWLARGGLGFSALDPHLVGTAGTMTTLAAIDQKLPVYDPQRINGHQISRPTLEKIYLHLRSLPIQDRRTVPGLE
;
A
#
# COMPACT_ATOMS: atom_id res chain seq x y z
N MET A 1 -13.99 18.93 -12.64
CA MET A 1 -13.14 19.01 -11.43
C MET A 1 -12.18 20.18 -11.61
N GLY A 2 -12.07 21.05 -10.61
CA GLY A 2 -11.31 22.30 -10.71
C GLY A 2 -9.82 22.08 -10.96
N LYS A 3 -9.22 22.94 -11.78
CA LYS A 3 -7.78 23.05 -12.03
C LYS A 3 -7.06 23.63 -10.79
N GLY A 4 -7.26 23.04 -9.62
CA GLY A 4 -6.58 23.45 -8.40
C GLY A 4 -5.20 22.80 -8.33
N ASN A 5 -4.16 23.61 -8.18
CA ASN A 5 -2.85 23.09 -7.77
C ASN A 5 -2.90 22.86 -6.26
N PHE A 6 -2.78 21.60 -5.85
CA PHE A 6 -2.60 21.24 -4.45
C PHE A 6 -1.11 21.22 -4.13
N ARG A 7 -0.73 21.83 -3.01
CA ARG A 7 0.62 21.73 -2.46
C ARG A 7 0.53 21.06 -1.08
N PRO A 8 1.20 19.91 -0.85
CA PRO A 8 1.26 19.34 0.48
C PRO A 8 2.03 20.30 1.40
N LEU A 9 1.42 20.68 2.54
CA LEU A 9 2.09 21.48 3.58
C LEU A 9 2.73 20.59 4.64
N ARG A 10 2.08 19.48 4.97
CA ARG A 10 2.50 18.53 5.99
C ARG A 10 2.07 17.12 5.60
N VAL A 11 2.93 16.14 5.83
CA VAL A 11 2.63 14.71 5.65
C VAL A 11 3.11 14.00 6.91
N GLU A 12 2.18 13.37 7.62
CA GLU A 12 2.46 12.58 8.82
C GLU A 12 2.02 11.14 8.56
N ARG A 13 2.75 10.17 9.12
CA ARG A 13 2.44 8.75 8.97
C ARG A 13 2.81 8.00 10.24
N CYS A 14 1.94 7.07 10.65
CA CYS A 14 2.21 6.19 11.78
C CYS A 14 1.66 4.78 11.49
N ILE A 15 2.46 3.76 11.76
CA ILE A 15 2.06 2.35 11.59
C ILE A 15 1.47 1.85 12.91
N THR A 16 0.16 1.64 12.94
CA THR A 16 -0.56 1.21 14.15
C THR A 16 -0.93 -0.27 14.15
N ARG A 17 -0.79 -0.95 12.99
CA ARG A 17 -1.14 -2.36 12.78
C ARG A 17 -2.58 -2.70 13.21
N LEU A 18 -3.55 -1.84 12.89
CA LEU A 18 -4.97 -2.01 13.25
C LEU A 18 -5.56 -3.39 12.85
N GLY A 19 -5.08 -3.98 11.76
CA GLY A 19 -5.48 -5.32 11.31
C GLY A 19 -4.76 -6.50 11.97
N GLY A 20 -3.88 -6.26 12.95
CA GLY A 20 -3.19 -7.34 13.68
C GLY A 20 -4.20 -8.29 14.35
N ASN A 21 -3.99 -9.59 14.19
CA ASN A 21 -4.84 -10.66 14.74
C ASN A 21 -6.30 -10.70 14.22
N PHE A 22 -6.62 -9.99 13.13
CA PHE A 22 -7.97 -9.90 12.59
C PHE A 22 -8.57 -11.26 12.19
N SER A 23 -7.75 -12.15 11.61
CA SER A 23 -8.18 -13.44 11.05
C SER A 23 -8.77 -14.43 12.05
N ALA A 24 -8.46 -14.30 13.35
CA ALA A 24 -8.91 -15.25 14.36
C ALA A 24 -10.37 -15.05 14.79
N LYS A 25 -10.90 -13.82 14.69
CA LYS A 25 -12.23 -13.46 15.22
C LYS A 25 -13.08 -12.60 14.29
N ASN A 26 -12.54 -12.16 13.15
CA ASN A 26 -13.12 -11.12 12.28
C ASN A 26 -13.53 -9.87 13.08
N MET A 27 -12.69 -9.50 14.03
CA MET A 27 -12.86 -8.35 14.91
C MET A 27 -11.53 -7.62 15.01
N LEU A 28 -11.60 -6.31 15.19
CA LEU A 28 -10.45 -5.49 15.52
C LEU A 28 -10.03 -5.79 16.96
N ASP A 29 -8.74 -6.04 17.17
CA ASP A 29 -8.16 -6.24 18.49
C ASP A 29 -8.20 -4.94 19.31
N GLU A 30 -8.60 -5.04 20.58
CA GLU A 30 -8.78 -3.88 21.45
C GLU A 30 -7.49 -3.07 21.62
N LYS A 31 -6.34 -3.74 21.76
CA LYS A 31 -5.05 -3.07 21.89
C LYS A 31 -4.68 -2.35 20.60
N ALA A 32 -4.95 -2.95 19.45
CA ALA A 32 -4.71 -2.33 18.14
C ALA A 32 -5.63 -1.11 17.90
N MET A 33 -6.90 -1.18 18.34
CA MET A 33 -7.83 -0.05 18.32
C MET A 33 -7.34 1.09 19.20
N LEU A 34 -6.94 0.82 20.44
CA LEU A 34 -6.42 1.83 21.38
C LEU A 34 -5.14 2.50 20.87
N GLN A 35 -4.20 1.74 20.30
CA GLN A 35 -2.99 2.29 19.70
C GLN A 35 -3.32 3.20 18.50
N THR A 36 -4.26 2.78 17.65
CA THR A 36 -4.70 3.58 16.50
C THR A 36 -5.40 4.85 16.95
N LEU A 37 -6.23 4.77 17.99
CA LEU A 37 -6.95 5.90 18.55
C LEU A 37 -6.02 6.95 19.15
N ALA A 38 -5.00 6.53 19.91
CA ALA A 38 -3.97 7.44 20.43
C ALA A 38 -3.24 8.18 19.29
N THR A 39 -2.98 7.50 18.17
CA THR A 39 -2.38 8.11 16.98
C THR A 39 -3.32 9.12 16.31
N LEU A 40 -4.60 8.76 16.18
CA LEU A 40 -5.62 9.64 15.60
C LEU A 40 -5.85 10.88 16.47
N GLN A 41 -5.71 10.77 17.79
CA GLN A 41 -5.74 11.92 18.69
C GLN A 41 -4.64 12.93 18.35
N VAL A 42 -3.40 12.46 18.17
CA VAL A 42 -2.28 13.32 17.75
C VAL A 42 -2.58 14.01 16.41
N PHE A 43 -3.16 13.30 15.45
CA PHE A 43 -3.53 13.90 14.16
C PHE A 43 -4.67 14.90 14.29
N ALA A 44 -5.66 14.64 15.14
CA ALA A 44 -6.74 15.59 15.42
C ALA A 44 -6.20 16.87 16.07
N ASP A 45 -5.20 16.76 16.95
CA ASP A 45 -4.54 17.92 17.57
C ASP A 45 -3.82 18.76 16.51
N ILE A 46 -3.05 18.12 15.62
CA ILE A 46 -2.38 18.78 14.49
C ILE A 46 -3.40 19.49 13.59
N LEU A 47 -4.50 18.84 13.20
CA LEU A 47 -5.52 19.44 12.33
C LEU A 47 -6.16 20.68 12.98
N ARG A 48 -6.33 20.67 14.32
CA ARG A 48 -6.85 21.82 15.09
C ARG A 48 -5.84 22.97 15.15
N GLU A 49 -4.57 22.66 15.42
CA GLU A 49 -3.49 23.65 15.45
C GLU A 49 -3.32 24.36 14.09
N GLU A 50 -3.39 23.59 13.00
CA GLU A 50 -3.30 24.07 11.62
C GLU A 50 -4.60 24.74 11.11
N ARG A 51 -5.67 24.75 11.94
CA ARG A 51 -6.99 25.34 11.63
C ARG A 51 -7.59 24.83 10.32
N VAL A 52 -7.50 23.52 10.08
CA VAL A 52 -8.03 22.91 8.86
C VAL A 52 -9.56 23.03 8.82
N GLU A 53 -10.08 23.66 7.76
CA GLU A 53 -11.52 23.91 7.59
C GLU A 53 -12.32 22.68 7.17
N ALA A 54 -11.68 21.75 6.44
CA ALA A 54 -12.33 20.56 5.90
C ALA A 54 -11.44 19.33 6.07
N VAL A 55 -11.98 18.31 6.74
CA VAL A 55 -11.30 17.04 6.98
C VAL A 55 -12.00 15.94 6.20
N PHE A 56 -11.23 15.20 5.41
CA PHE A 56 -11.69 14.00 4.71
C PHE A 56 -10.95 12.79 5.27
N ALA A 57 -11.53 12.18 6.30
CA ALA A 57 -10.98 11.00 6.95
C ALA A 57 -11.68 9.73 6.44
N VAL A 58 -10.91 8.79 5.91
CA VAL A 58 -11.43 7.53 5.37
C VAL A 58 -10.84 6.34 6.13
N VAL A 59 -11.60 5.25 6.18
CA VAL A 59 -11.17 3.97 6.72
C VAL A 59 -11.51 2.85 5.74
N THR A 60 -10.60 1.88 5.60
CA THR A 60 -10.62 0.86 4.55
C THR A 60 -10.22 -0.53 5.07
N GLY A 61 -10.05 -1.50 4.16
CA GLY A 61 -9.45 -2.81 4.45
C GLY A 61 -10.16 -3.58 5.56
N VAL A 62 -9.38 -4.06 6.53
CA VAL A 62 -9.84 -4.91 7.65
C VAL A 62 -10.99 -4.32 8.46
N VAL A 63 -11.11 -2.99 8.55
CA VAL A 63 -12.22 -2.36 9.29
C VAL A 63 -13.54 -2.58 8.56
N ARG A 64 -13.54 -2.64 7.23
CA ARG A 64 -14.74 -2.95 6.43
C ARG A 64 -15.28 -4.35 6.66
N GLU A 65 -14.39 -5.27 7.05
CA GLU A 65 -14.71 -6.68 7.28
C GLU A 65 -14.97 -6.99 8.76
N ALA A 66 -14.60 -6.07 9.66
CA ALA A 66 -14.72 -6.26 11.09
C ALA A 66 -16.19 -6.24 11.54
N LYS A 67 -16.53 -7.10 12.50
CA LYS A 67 -17.86 -7.11 13.14
C LYS A 67 -18.07 -5.98 14.16
N ASN A 68 -16.98 -5.36 14.62
CA ASN A 68 -16.96 -4.26 15.57
C ASN A 68 -16.44 -2.95 14.93
N GLU A 69 -16.64 -2.80 13.62
CA GLU A 69 -16.29 -1.61 12.86
C GLU A 69 -17.01 -0.35 13.37
N ARG A 70 -18.29 -0.48 13.73
CA ARG A 70 -19.09 0.64 14.25
C ARG A 70 -18.59 1.12 15.59
N GLU A 71 -18.25 0.20 16.49
CA GLU A 71 -17.68 0.51 17.81
C GLU A 71 -16.40 1.34 17.65
N PHE A 72 -15.50 0.91 16.77
CA PHE A 72 -14.26 1.63 16.49
C PHE A 72 -14.53 3.03 15.94
N ILE A 73 -15.39 3.16 14.93
CA ILE A 73 -15.72 4.44 14.30
C ILE A 73 -16.36 5.41 15.31
N GLU A 74 -17.29 4.94 16.13
CA GLU A 74 -17.93 5.75 17.17
C GLU A 74 -16.93 6.20 18.23
N LYS A 75 -16.01 5.32 18.64
CA LYS A 75 -14.97 5.65 19.62
C LYS A 75 -14.02 6.73 19.09
N VAL A 76 -13.60 6.62 17.82
CA VAL A 76 -12.79 7.66 17.16
C VAL A 76 -13.53 8.99 17.12
N TRP A 77 -14.80 9.01 16.73
CA TRP A 77 -15.59 10.24 16.73
C TRP A 77 -15.68 10.88 18.12
N LYS A 78 -15.99 10.08 19.15
CA LYS A 78 -16.17 10.58 20.52
C LYS A 78 -14.89 11.18 21.12
N GLU A 79 -13.74 10.55 20.88
CA GLU A 79 -12.49 10.98 21.50
C GLU A 79 -11.76 12.05 20.67
N THR A 80 -11.81 11.97 19.34
CA THR A 80 -10.99 12.82 18.46
C THR A 80 -11.80 13.86 17.68
N GLY A 81 -13.12 13.69 17.56
CA GLY A 81 -13.98 14.49 16.68
C GLY A 81 -13.78 14.20 15.18
N LEU A 82 -12.99 13.18 14.81
CA LEU A 82 -12.80 12.79 13.41
C LEU A 82 -13.98 11.95 12.91
N SER A 83 -14.67 12.44 11.89
CA SER A 83 -15.73 11.69 11.22
C SER A 83 -15.10 10.73 10.20
N LEU A 84 -14.93 9.46 10.60
CA LEU A 84 -14.40 8.43 9.71
C LEU A 84 -15.47 7.96 8.73
N ARG A 85 -15.17 8.03 7.43
CA ARG A 85 -16.00 7.44 6.39
C ARG A 85 -15.46 6.07 5.99
N LEU A 86 -16.21 5.03 6.29
CA LEU A 86 -15.94 3.69 5.77
C LEU A 86 -16.25 3.66 4.27
N ILE A 87 -15.26 3.31 3.45
CA ILE A 87 -15.42 3.27 1.99
C ILE A 87 -15.37 1.84 1.44
N SER A 88 -16.07 1.62 0.32
CA SER A 88 -16.03 0.35 -0.40
C SER A 88 -14.66 0.13 -1.03
N GLY A 89 -14.31 -1.12 -1.33
CA GLY A 89 -13.08 -1.43 -2.07
C GLY A 89 -13.03 -0.78 -3.46
N GLU A 90 -14.19 -0.62 -4.11
CA GLU A 90 -14.30 0.10 -5.38
C GLU A 90 -13.98 1.59 -5.23
N GLU A 91 -14.49 2.24 -4.18
CA GLU A 91 -14.20 3.64 -3.93
C GLU A 91 -12.73 3.87 -3.55
N GLU A 92 -12.16 2.98 -2.74
CA GLU A 92 -10.74 2.95 -2.38
C GLU A 92 -9.86 2.87 -3.65
N ALA A 93 -10.11 1.88 -4.52
CA ALA A 93 -9.38 1.72 -5.78
C ALA A 93 -9.50 2.96 -6.69
N ARG A 94 -10.69 3.57 -6.75
CA ARG A 94 -10.93 4.79 -7.53
C ARG A 94 -10.20 6.01 -6.97
N LEU A 95 -10.10 6.14 -5.65
CA LEU A 95 -9.35 7.23 -4.99
C LEU A 95 -7.84 7.05 -5.17
N MET A 96 -7.34 5.84 -4.94
CA MET A 96 -5.94 5.47 -5.16
C MET A 96 -5.52 5.76 -6.61
N LEU A 97 -6.30 5.30 -7.59
CA LEU A 97 -6.01 5.56 -8.99
C LEU A 97 -5.95 7.05 -9.32
N ARG A 98 -6.85 7.87 -8.75
CA ARG A 98 -6.80 9.31 -8.94
C ARG A 98 -5.52 9.93 -8.38
N GLY A 99 -5.05 9.48 -7.22
CA GLY A 99 -3.78 9.93 -6.64
C GLY A 99 -2.57 9.55 -7.48
N VAL A 100 -2.53 8.30 -7.98
CA VAL A 100 -1.49 7.81 -8.89
C VAL A 100 -1.47 8.63 -10.18
N LEU A 101 -2.62 8.79 -10.84
CA LEU A 101 -2.74 9.56 -12.07
C LEU A 101 -2.40 11.04 -11.90
N TRP A 102 -2.70 11.63 -10.75
CA TRP A 102 -2.30 13.00 -10.45
C TRP A 102 -0.78 13.16 -10.32
N SER A 103 -0.09 12.14 -9.82
CA SER A 103 1.37 12.15 -9.65
C SER A 103 2.13 11.88 -10.96
N LEU A 104 1.50 11.21 -11.92
CA LEU A 104 2.12 10.86 -13.20
C LEU A 104 2.00 12.01 -14.20
N LYS A 105 3.15 12.56 -14.62
CA LYS A 105 3.22 13.75 -15.50
C LYS A 105 2.80 13.46 -16.95
N ASP A 106 3.02 12.24 -17.43
CA ASP A 106 2.72 11.87 -18.82
C ASP A 106 1.39 11.12 -18.91
N GLN A 107 0.36 11.76 -19.44
CA GLN A 107 -0.98 11.18 -19.56
C GLN A 107 -1.18 10.41 -20.87
N THR A 108 -0.12 10.12 -21.63
CA THR A 108 -0.20 9.42 -22.92
C THR A 108 0.26 7.96 -22.84
N LEU A 109 0.99 7.59 -21.79
CA LEU A 109 1.55 6.24 -21.65
C LEU A 109 0.53 5.24 -21.07
N SER A 110 0.58 4.02 -21.62
CA SER A 110 -0.05 2.84 -21.03
C SER A 110 0.79 2.31 -19.87
N ARG A 111 0.15 1.94 -18.77
CA ARG A 111 0.83 1.55 -17.52
C ARG A 111 0.12 0.42 -16.82
N ILE A 112 0.91 -0.34 -16.06
CA ILE A 112 0.40 -1.23 -15.03
C ILE A 112 0.66 -0.55 -13.69
N VAL A 113 -0.40 -0.35 -12.92
CA VAL A 113 -0.29 0.12 -11.53
C VAL A 113 -0.45 -1.09 -10.62
N ALA A 114 0.47 -1.26 -9.68
CA ALA A 114 0.43 -2.30 -8.66
C ALA A 114 0.44 -1.66 -7.27
N ASP A 115 -0.63 -1.85 -6.50
CA ASP A 115 -0.70 -1.52 -5.07
C ASP A 115 -0.47 -2.79 -4.27
N ILE A 116 0.69 -2.90 -3.60
CA ILE A 116 1.02 -4.07 -2.78
C ILE A 116 0.69 -3.77 -1.32
N GLY A 117 -0.48 -4.23 -0.89
CA GLY A 117 -0.93 -4.18 0.49
C GLY A 117 -0.46 -5.37 1.32
N GLY A 118 -0.93 -5.42 2.57
CA GLY A 118 -0.66 -6.55 3.48
C GLY A 118 -1.50 -7.79 3.17
N GLY A 119 -2.75 -7.60 2.72
CA GLY A 119 -3.71 -8.68 2.46
C GLY A 119 -3.89 -9.04 0.97
N SER A 120 -3.80 -8.06 0.09
CA SER A 120 -3.97 -8.23 -1.35
C SER A 120 -2.97 -7.38 -2.12
N THR A 121 -2.94 -7.59 -3.44
CA THR A 121 -2.35 -6.65 -4.40
C THR A 121 -3.42 -6.25 -5.40
N GLU A 122 -3.57 -4.95 -5.67
CA GLU A 122 -4.44 -4.45 -6.72
C GLU A 122 -3.63 -4.19 -7.99
N ILE A 123 -4.06 -4.77 -9.11
CA ILE A 123 -3.46 -4.62 -10.44
C ILE A 123 -4.41 -3.84 -11.34
N LEU A 124 -3.94 -2.71 -11.88
CA LEU A 124 -4.71 -1.86 -12.78
C LEU A 124 -3.97 -1.68 -14.09
N TRP A 125 -4.67 -1.88 -15.21
CA TRP A 125 -4.21 -1.44 -16.52
C TRP A 125 -4.81 -0.07 -16.82
N VAL A 126 -3.93 0.90 -17.10
CA VAL A 126 -4.29 2.30 -17.30
C VAL A 126 -3.80 2.73 -18.67
N GLU A 127 -4.68 3.33 -19.47
CA GLU A 127 -4.30 3.99 -20.72
C GLU A 127 -4.57 5.48 -20.58
N GLY A 128 -3.49 6.26 -20.64
CA GLY A 128 -3.50 7.66 -20.29
C GLY A 128 -4.03 7.91 -18.88
N ASN A 129 -5.23 8.49 -18.75
CA ASN A 129 -5.89 8.78 -17.48
C ASN A 129 -7.12 7.92 -17.18
N LYS A 130 -7.32 6.82 -17.91
CA LYS A 130 -8.49 5.96 -17.75
C LYS A 130 -8.10 4.53 -17.38
N PRO A 131 -8.65 3.97 -16.29
CA PRO A 131 -8.50 2.54 -16.03
C PRO A 131 -9.27 1.77 -17.10
N LYS A 132 -8.63 0.79 -17.74
CA LYS A 132 -9.33 -0.16 -18.63
C LYS A 132 -9.66 -1.45 -17.92
N LYS A 133 -8.80 -1.87 -17.01
CA LYS A 133 -8.99 -3.09 -16.24
C LYS A 133 -8.48 -2.91 -14.82
N THR A 134 -9.16 -3.57 -13.89
CA THR A 134 -8.75 -3.67 -12.49
C THR A 134 -9.02 -5.09 -11.99
N ARG A 135 -8.12 -5.61 -11.17
CA ARG A 135 -8.28 -6.89 -10.47
C ARG A 135 -7.53 -6.83 -9.14
N SER A 136 -8.16 -7.30 -8.08
CA SER A 136 -7.47 -7.62 -6.83
C SER A 136 -7.02 -9.08 -6.88
N ILE A 137 -5.77 -9.34 -6.51
CA ILE A 137 -5.16 -10.67 -6.47
C ILE A 137 -4.67 -10.97 -5.06
N GLY A 138 -4.70 -12.26 -4.69
CA GLY A 138 -4.36 -12.74 -3.34
C GLY A 138 -2.86 -12.76 -3.03
N LEU A 139 -2.15 -11.67 -3.36
CA LEU A 139 -0.72 -11.49 -3.13
C LEU A 139 -0.48 -10.33 -2.15
N GLY A 140 -0.83 -10.51 -0.88
CA GLY A 140 -0.53 -9.53 0.17
C GLY A 140 0.77 -9.83 0.91
N ALA A 141 1.59 -8.82 1.19
CA ALA A 141 2.90 -9.00 1.83
C ALA A 141 2.82 -9.71 3.20
N VAL A 142 1.82 -9.38 4.02
CA VAL A 142 1.62 -9.98 5.36
C VAL A 142 1.15 -11.43 5.21
N ILE A 143 0.13 -11.67 4.38
CA ILE A 143 -0.44 -13.01 4.18
C ILE A 143 0.62 -13.96 3.59
N LEU A 144 1.40 -13.50 2.62
CA LEU A 144 2.45 -14.32 2.01
C LEU A 144 3.57 -14.62 3.02
N CYS A 145 3.99 -13.63 3.81
CA CYS A 145 4.97 -13.84 4.88
C CYS A 145 4.47 -14.87 5.90
N GLU A 146 3.26 -14.68 6.44
CA GLU A 146 2.67 -15.60 7.41
C GLU A 146 2.46 -17.01 6.84
N LYS A 147 2.16 -17.13 5.55
CA LYS A 147 1.92 -18.43 4.91
C LYS A 147 3.21 -19.20 4.64
N PHE A 148 4.24 -18.54 4.11
CA PHE A 148 5.41 -19.22 3.55
C PHE A 148 6.71 -19.05 4.35
N LEU A 149 6.91 -17.93 5.04
CA LEU A 149 8.20 -17.60 5.66
C LEU A 149 8.13 -17.87 7.18
N LYS A 150 8.53 -19.07 7.61
CA LYS A 150 8.49 -19.48 9.02
C LYS A 150 9.82 -19.27 9.72
N SER A 151 10.92 -19.25 8.97
CA SER A 151 12.28 -19.06 9.46
C SER A 151 12.74 -17.61 9.35
N ASP A 152 13.72 -17.23 10.18
CA ASP A 152 14.35 -15.91 10.13
C ASP A 152 15.89 -16.02 10.19
N PRO A 153 16.61 -15.76 9.09
CA PRO A 153 16.11 -15.46 7.74
C PRO A 153 15.39 -16.66 7.09
N PRO A 154 14.59 -16.44 6.05
CA PRO A 154 13.86 -17.52 5.37
C PRO A 154 14.80 -18.50 4.68
N GLY A 155 14.46 -19.79 4.75
CA GLY A 155 15.19 -20.87 4.11
C GLY A 155 14.94 -20.93 2.59
N LEU A 156 15.82 -21.60 1.84
CA LEU A 156 15.71 -21.71 0.38
C LEU A 156 14.38 -22.33 -0.07
N GLN A 157 13.93 -23.41 0.59
CA GLN A 157 12.67 -24.08 0.25
C GLN A 157 11.43 -23.20 0.51
N GLU A 158 11.49 -22.34 1.54
CA GLU A 158 10.42 -21.38 1.83
C GLU A 158 10.33 -20.33 0.73
N LEU A 159 11.48 -19.82 0.28
CA LEU A 159 11.58 -18.86 -0.82
C LEU A 159 11.11 -19.47 -2.15
N GLU A 160 11.57 -20.68 -2.49
CA GLU A 160 11.13 -21.39 -3.71
C GLU A 160 9.62 -21.63 -3.71
N SER A 161 9.04 -21.99 -2.55
CA SER A 161 7.61 -22.20 -2.42
C SER A 161 6.81 -20.91 -2.59
N LEU A 162 7.30 -19.80 -2.01
CA LEU A 162 6.72 -18.47 -2.17
C LEU A 162 6.80 -17.99 -3.63
N GLU A 163 7.96 -18.13 -4.28
CA GLU A 163 8.19 -17.75 -5.67
C GLU A 163 7.24 -18.52 -6.58
N LYS A 164 7.20 -19.86 -6.48
CA LYS A 164 6.30 -20.70 -7.29
C LYS A 164 4.82 -20.34 -7.11
N TYR A 165 4.39 -20.06 -5.88
CA TYR A 165 3.01 -19.64 -5.61
C TYR A 165 2.69 -18.29 -6.26
N THR A 166 3.61 -17.35 -6.15
CA THR A 166 3.48 -16.00 -6.70
C THR A 166 3.46 -16.04 -8.23
N GLU A 167 4.35 -16.82 -8.85
CA GLU A 167 4.41 -17.03 -10.30
C GLU A 167 3.09 -17.55 -10.87
N GLY A 168 2.47 -18.55 -10.22
CA GLY A 168 1.17 -19.08 -10.68
C GLY A 168 0.08 -18.01 -10.74
N ILE A 169 -0.03 -17.17 -9.70
CA ILE A 169 -1.03 -16.10 -9.67
C ILE A 169 -0.70 -14.99 -10.67
N LEU A 170 0.58 -14.66 -10.85
CA LEU A 170 1.03 -13.68 -11.83
C LEU A 170 0.79 -14.15 -13.27
N GLU A 171 0.93 -15.44 -13.55
CA GLU A 171 0.62 -16.02 -14.86
C GLU A 171 -0.87 -15.90 -15.19
N GLU A 172 -1.75 -16.30 -14.27
CA GLU A 172 -3.20 -16.08 -14.43
C GLU A 172 -3.57 -14.59 -14.61
N THR A 173 -2.80 -13.71 -13.97
CA THR A 173 -2.98 -12.26 -14.10
C THR A 173 -2.53 -11.77 -15.47
N ARG A 174 -1.40 -12.28 -15.98
CA ARG A 174 -0.90 -12.01 -17.34
C ARG A 174 -1.91 -12.43 -18.40
N GLU A 175 -2.45 -13.64 -18.30
CA GLU A 175 -3.50 -14.12 -19.21
C GLU A 175 -4.76 -13.25 -19.15
N TRP A 176 -5.19 -12.86 -17.94
CA TRP A 176 -6.30 -11.93 -17.77
C TRP A 176 -6.05 -10.55 -18.39
N LEU A 177 -4.84 -10.02 -18.27
CA LEU A 177 -4.46 -8.76 -18.92
C LEU A 177 -4.51 -8.90 -20.45
N ALA A 178 -4.00 -10.00 -21.01
CA ALA A 178 -3.97 -10.25 -22.45
C ALA A 178 -5.36 -10.47 -23.09
N ARG A 179 -6.34 -11.01 -22.35
CA ARG A 179 -7.71 -11.21 -22.86
C ARG A 179 -8.35 -9.89 -23.33
N GLY A 180 -9.01 -9.87 -24.48
CA GLY A 180 -9.72 -8.66 -24.97
C GLY A 180 -8.90 -7.74 -25.87
N GLY A 181 -7.89 -8.27 -26.56
CA GLY A 181 -7.21 -7.55 -27.66
C GLY A 181 -6.25 -6.45 -27.21
N LEU A 182 -5.99 -6.34 -25.91
CA LEU A 182 -4.86 -5.59 -25.38
C LEU A 182 -3.59 -6.35 -25.78
N GLY A 183 -3.16 -6.19 -27.02
CA GLY A 183 -1.85 -6.64 -27.43
C GLY A 183 -0.85 -5.91 -26.55
N PHE A 184 -0.07 -6.64 -25.73
CA PHE A 184 1.18 -6.17 -25.13
C PHE A 184 2.24 -5.76 -26.18
N SER A 185 1.81 -5.49 -27.42
CA SER A 185 2.58 -5.23 -28.62
C SER A 185 2.88 -3.73 -28.82
N ALA A 186 2.59 -2.86 -27.85
CA ALA A 186 2.93 -1.45 -27.97
C ALA A 186 3.59 -0.95 -26.68
N LEU A 187 4.93 -1.05 -26.67
CA LEU A 187 5.87 -0.31 -25.83
C LEU A 187 5.77 -0.61 -24.31
N ASP A 188 6.64 -1.52 -23.86
CA ASP A 188 7.19 -1.63 -22.49
C ASP A 188 6.41 -0.86 -21.41
N PRO A 189 5.27 -1.39 -20.90
CA PRO A 189 4.42 -0.62 -20.01
C PRO A 189 5.17 -0.35 -18.71
N HIS A 190 5.29 0.94 -18.35
CA HIS A 190 5.89 1.33 -17.09
C HIS A 190 5.07 0.74 -15.93
N LEU A 191 5.71 -0.07 -15.10
CA LEU A 191 5.15 -0.52 -13.83
C LEU A 191 5.23 0.63 -12.83
N VAL A 192 4.09 1.03 -12.28
CA VAL A 192 3.99 2.02 -11.21
C VAL A 192 3.59 1.30 -9.93
N GLY A 193 4.50 1.28 -8.96
CA GLY A 193 4.24 0.74 -7.64
C GLY A 193 3.69 1.78 -6.67
N THR A 194 2.73 1.40 -5.83
CA THR A 194 2.22 2.20 -4.71
C THR A 194 2.13 1.38 -3.42
N ALA A 195 1.75 2.02 -2.31
CA ALA A 195 1.71 1.52 -0.94
C ALA A 195 3.07 1.26 -0.27
N GLY A 196 2.99 0.75 0.97
CA GLY A 196 4.13 0.64 1.90
C GLY A 196 5.32 -0.09 1.28
N THR A 197 5.11 -1.29 0.75
CA THR A 197 6.17 -2.09 0.12
C THR A 197 6.94 -1.30 -0.95
N MET A 198 6.23 -0.65 -1.89
CA MET A 198 6.86 0.07 -3.00
C MET A 198 7.56 1.35 -2.53
N THR A 199 6.94 2.10 -1.61
CA THR A 199 7.53 3.33 -1.05
C THR A 199 8.76 3.03 -0.19
N THR A 200 8.76 1.92 0.56
CA THR A 200 9.92 1.45 1.32
C THR A 200 11.06 1.02 0.39
N LEU A 201 10.78 0.31 -0.71
CA LEU A 201 11.83 -0.04 -1.69
C LEU A 201 12.49 1.22 -2.28
N ALA A 202 11.72 2.26 -2.56
CA ALA A 202 12.25 3.55 -3.03
C ALA A 202 13.10 4.25 -1.96
N ALA A 203 12.71 4.17 -0.69
CA ALA A 203 13.48 4.71 0.42
C ALA A 203 14.79 3.96 0.65
N ILE A 204 14.79 2.63 0.52
CA ILE A 204 15.99 1.78 0.64
C ILE A 204 16.99 2.07 -0.47
N ASP A 205 16.54 2.14 -1.73
CA ASP A 205 17.41 2.46 -2.86
C ASP A 205 18.12 3.82 -2.67
N GLN A 206 17.38 4.81 -2.16
CA GLN A 206 17.89 6.14 -1.86
C GLN A 206 18.61 6.25 -0.51
N LYS A 207 18.62 5.19 0.30
CA LYS A 207 19.16 5.15 1.67
C LYS A 207 18.68 6.31 2.54
N LEU A 208 17.37 6.57 2.49
CA LEU A 208 16.78 7.70 3.21
C LEU A 208 16.92 7.49 4.74
N PRO A 209 17.45 8.47 5.49
CA PRO A 209 17.51 8.37 6.95
C PRO A 209 16.13 8.57 7.60
N VAL A 210 15.24 9.29 6.92
CA VAL A 210 13.85 9.56 7.33
C VAL A 210 12.99 9.52 6.06
N TYR A 211 11.78 8.98 6.18
CA TYR A 211 10.82 8.93 5.08
C TYR A 211 10.58 10.34 4.48
N ASP A 212 10.78 10.49 3.18
CA ASP A 212 10.55 11.73 2.44
C ASP A 212 9.66 11.47 1.21
N PRO A 213 8.36 11.84 1.26
CA PRO A 213 7.43 11.60 0.17
C PRO A 213 7.82 12.32 -1.13
N GLN A 214 8.50 13.47 -1.07
CA GLN A 214 8.90 14.23 -2.25
C GLN A 214 10.02 13.54 -3.01
N ARG A 215 10.89 12.83 -2.29
CA ARG A 215 11.96 12.01 -2.87
C ARG A 215 11.48 10.64 -3.32
N ILE A 216 10.49 10.08 -2.64
CA ILE A 216 9.92 8.76 -2.98
C ILE A 216 9.03 8.85 -4.22
N ASN A 217 8.19 9.89 -4.33
CA ASN A 217 7.21 9.98 -5.40
C ASN A 217 7.89 10.16 -6.78
N GLY A 218 7.60 9.26 -7.71
CA GLY A 218 8.19 9.27 -9.05
C GLY A 218 9.64 8.79 -9.12
N HIS A 219 10.22 8.32 -8.00
CA HIS A 219 11.53 7.67 -8.01
C HIS A 219 11.50 6.41 -8.88
N GLN A 220 12.50 6.25 -9.73
CA GLN A 220 12.60 5.12 -10.64
C GLN A 220 13.65 4.14 -10.15
N ILE A 221 13.25 2.88 -9.97
CA ILE A 221 14.15 1.81 -9.54
C ILE A 221 14.31 0.84 -10.71
N SER A 222 15.57 0.58 -11.09
CA SER A 222 15.88 -0.40 -12.12
C SER A 222 15.62 -1.82 -11.61
N ARG A 223 15.26 -2.74 -12.50
CA ARG A 223 15.12 -4.17 -12.14
C ARG A 223 16.38 -4.75 -11.47
N PRO A 224 17.61 -4.53 -11.98
CA PRO A 224 18.82 -4.99 -11.29
C PRO A 224 18.99 -4.42 -9.88
N THR A 225 18.55 -3.18 -9.64
CA THR A 225 18.57 -2.58 -8.30
C THR A 225 17.56 -3.26 -7.37
N LEU A 226 16.33 -3.50 -7.84
CA LEU A 226 15.32 -4.25 -7.08
C LEU A 226 15.82 -5.65 -6.72
N GLU A 227 16.44 -6.36 -7.66
CA GLU A 227 17.04 -7.68 -7.41
C GLU A 227 18.13 -7.62 -6.34
N LYS A 228 19.00 -6.59 -6.34
CA LYS A 228 20.00 -6.40 -5.28
C LYS A 228 19.35 -6.16 -3.90
N ILE A 229 18.31 -5.33 -3.84
CA ILE A 229 17.58 -5.09 -2.59
C ILE A 229 16.95 -6.38 -2.08
N TYR A 230 16.30 -7.15 -2.96
CA TYR A 230 15.71 -8.45 -2.63
C TYR A 230 16.76 -9.44 -2.10
N LEU A 231 17.88 -9.62 -2.81
CA LEU A 231 18.95 -10.52 -2.41
C LEU A 231 19.57 -10.14 -1.06
N HIS A 232 19.71 -8.83 -0.80
CA HIS A 232 20.18 -8.35 0.49
C HIS A 232 19.19 -8.64 1.61
N LEU A 233 17.93 -8.18 1.47
CA LEU A 233 16.92 -8.32 2.52
C LEU A 233 16.59 -9.78 2.85
N ARG A 234 16.53 -10.66 1.84
CA ARG A 234 16.24 -12.09 2.07
C ARG A 234 17.33 -12.80 2.87
N SER A 235 18.56 -12.28 2.85
CA SER A 235 19.70 -12.86 3.57
C SER A 235 19.79 -12.40 5.03
N LEU A 236 19.06 -11.36 5.41
CA LEU A 236 19.12 -10.76 6.75
C LEU A 236 18.04 -11.32 7.68
N PRO A 237 18.40 -11.64 8.94
CA PRO A 237 17.44 -11.77 10.03
C PRO A 237 16.63 -10.48 10.25
N ILE A 238 15.44 -10.58 10.84
CA ILE A 238 14.56 -9.43 11.15
C ILE A 238 15.29 -8.38 11.99
N GLN A 239 16.13 -8.81 12.93
CA GLN A 239 16.88 -7.88 13.78
C GLN A 239 17.80 -6.98 12.95
N ASP A 240 18.49 -7.54 11.97
CA ASP A 240 19.44 -6.81 11.13
C ASP A 240 18.73 -5.93 10.10
N ARG A 241 17.55 -6.35 9.62
CA ARG A 241 16.71 -5.54 8.72
C ARG A 241 16.37 -4.17 9.31
N ARG A 242 16.20 -4.06 10.64
CA ARG A 242 15.92 -2.78 11.32
C ARG A 242 17.05 -1.75 11.17
N THR A 243 18.24 -2.18 10.76
CA THR A 243 19.39 -1.30 10.54
C THR A 243 19.53 -0.86 9.08
N VAL A 244 18.71 -1.41 8.17
CA VAL A 244 18.74 -1.07 6.74
C VAL A 244 18.17 0.34 6.56
N PRO A 245 18.95 1.30 6.03
CA PRO A 245 18.46 2.66 5.79
C PRO A 245 17.23 2.65 4.87
N GLY A 246 16.20 3.42 5.23
CA GLY A 246 14.95 3.53 4.49
C GLY A 246 13.94 2.40 4.74
N LEU A 247 14.27 1.38 5.53
CA LEU A 247 13.34 0.34 5.97
C LEU A 247 12.69 0.74 7.30
N GLU A 248 11.37 0.83 7.32
CA GLU A 248 10.54 1.25 8.48
C GLU A 248 10.04 0.07 9.33
#